data_AF-A0A395P180-F1
#
_entry.id   AF-A0A395P180-F1
#
_cell.length_a   1.000
_cell.length_b   1.000
_cell.length_c   1.000
_cell.angle_alpha   90.00
_cell.angle_beta   90.00
_cell.angle_gamma   90.00
#
_symmetry.space_group_name_H-M   'P 1'
#
loop_
_entity.id
_entity.type
_entity.pdbx_description
1 polymer ?
#
loop_
_entity_poly.entity_id
_entity_poly.type
_entity_poly.pdbx_seq_one_letter_code
_entity_poly.pdbx_strand_id
1 'polypeptide(L)'
;MSVGEGYSLDLVFYQPYANEASLFLNSPLLQESVNIASTGFCSYPPVFRWSELQLISRAIAAHDPSTFTNQDLALMLLVRFTPLCVGDSVNTVITTIHTFLSTLGFEFKEIRHVLRTIDHRSAGFRWRFDEIINGWVLQRYRSYTCGPSLHTYRTTDNKDFPFEMWPQFLSVAEETIRTSTSIVVSRGLQGTTMSALPDYQLSAQYGFYLAVPLGISPRPLFPNAQICLNMALNHILEDLDLGCSIYSGSSRSIEREEVRFEIQMYGVFEQCQRVLRQTLWWQAAPEESLLSDLNYSRSSRLHPLKSKPENPQDDSVQFHIVFGKLGALFNRPTIRPMQGSSCNAIFQSALDECEAHYDMEGWRTLRTTDGGEISVCVSKLSILRKEDLTTVTIRKLTPNVARFLFRILVIGDLVLFPALLTTIEGESYPLKVLTSEDELLRILHDGPYKWWCNWKKDG
;
A
#
# COMPACT_ATOMS: atom_id res chain seq x y z
N MET A 1 21.46 2.31 18.84
CA MET A 1 22.33 3.01 17.86
C MET A 1 22.91 4.25 18.51
N SER A 2 24.20 4.24 18.89
CA SER A 2 24.83 5.33 19.67
C SER A 2 25.37 6.45 18.77
N VAL A 3 25.23 7.71 19.21
CA VAL A 3 25.91 8.86 18.60
C VAL A 3 27.06 9.41 19.46
N GLY A 4 27.33 8.81 20.63
CA GLY A 4 28.37 9.24 21.57
C GLY A 4 27.83 9.79 22.89
N GLU A 5 28.71 9.93 23.88
CA GLU A 5 28.44 10.57 25.19
C GLU A 5 27.18 10.07 25.92
N GLY A 6 26.84 8.78 25.77
CA GLY A 6 25.65 8.18 26.39
C GLY A 6 24.34 8.49 25.65
N TYR A 7 24.38 9.23 24.55
CA TYR A 7 23.23 9.49 23.68
C TYR A 7 23.07 8.38 22.64
N SER A 8 21.85 7.86 22.52
CA SER A 8 21.54 6.82 21.53
C SER A 8 20.07 6.80 21.13
N LEU A 9 19.81 6.14 20.00
CA LEU A 9 18.47 5.81 19.53
C LEU A 9 18.25 4.30 19.58
N ASP A 10 17.16 3.87 20.21
CA ASP A 10 16.75 2.47 20.24
C ASP A 10 15.55 2.27 19.33
N LEU A 11 15.72 1.38 18.36
CA LEU A 11 14.65 0.98 17.44
C LEU A 11 14.15 -0.41 17.85
N VAL A 12 12.92 -0.46 18.36
CA VAL A 12 12.29 -1.68 18.86
C VAL A 12 11.23 -2.11 17.86
N PHE A 13 11.35 -3.33 17.32
CA PHE A 13 10.34 -3.93 16.44
C PHE A 13 9.41 -4.85 17.24
N TYR A 14 8.11 -4.74 17.04
CA TYR A 14 7.13 -5.60 17.71
C TYR A 14 6.80 -6.82 16.84
N GLN A 15 7.02 -8.03 17.37
CA GLN A 15 6.61 -9.26 16.68
C GLN A 15 5.15 -9.61 17.00
N PRO A 16 4.39 -10.19 16.05
CA PRO A 16 4.82 -10.74 14.75
C PRO A 16 4.89 -9.72 13.60
N TYR A 17 4.51 -8.46 13.82
CA TYR A 17 4.36 -7.46 12.78
C TYR A 17 5.64 -6.61 12.64
N ALA A 18 6.61 -7.05 11.84
CA ALA A 18 7.87 -6.32 11.59
C ALA A 18 7.68 -4.88 11.03
N ASN A 19 6.45 -4.50 10.68
CA ASN A 19 6.07 -3.16 10.26
C ASN A 19 5.79 -2.21 11.43
N GLU A 20 5.55 -2.74 12.63
CA GLU A 20 5.42 -1.97 13.86
C GLU A 20 6.78 -1.80 14.55
N ALA A 21 7.17 -0.56 14.78
CA ALA A 21 8.38 -0.17 15.46
C ALA A 21 8.16 1.06 16.34
N SER A 22 8.85 1.10 17.47
CA SER A 22 8.98 2.29 18.29
C SER A 22 10.43 2.75 18.30
N LEU A 23 10.61 4.06 18.29
CA LEU A 23 11.88 4.73 18.34
C LEU A 23 12.00 5.47 19.67
N PHE A 24 13.03 5.15 20.44
CA PHE A 24 13.28 5.75 21.73
C PHE A 24 14.57 6.58 21.69
N LEU A 25 14.56 7.73 22.34
CA LEU A 25 15.73 8.54 22.62
C LEU A 25 16.26 8.19 24.02
N ASN A 26 17.53 7.83 24.07
CA ASN A 26 18.30 7.71 25.31
C ASN A 26 19.21 8.93 25.46
N SER A 27 19.25 9.47 26.67
CA SER A 27 20.14 10.56 27.05
C SER A 27 20.72 10.27 28.43
N PRO A 28 21.98 10.65 28.71
CA PRO A 28 22.54 10.62 30.06
C PRO A 28 21.81 11.54 31.04
N LEU A 29 21.01 12.49 30.54
CA LEU A 29 20.21 13.41 31.35
C LEU A 29 18.83 12.84 31.70
N LEU A 30 18.42 11.73 31.07
CA LEU A 30 17.15 11.08 31.30
C LEU A 30 17.31 9.89 32.24
N GLN A 31 16.36 9.75 33.16
CA GLN A 31 16.26 8.54 34.00
C GLN A 31 15.72 7.34 33.21
N GLU A 32 14.87 7.59 32.22
CA GLU A 32 14.22 6.57 31.39
C GLU A 32 14.22 7.00 29.92
N SER A 33 14.28 6.04 29.01
CA SER A 33 14.19 6.26 27.56
C SER A 33 12.87 6.92 27.18
N VAL A 34 12.91 7.94 26.32
CA VAL A 34 11.71 8.65 25.87
C VAL A 34 11.28 8.14 24.50
N ASN A 35 10.04 7.69 24.38
CA ASN A 35 9.47 7.29 23.09
C ASN A 35 9.25 8.53 22.20
N ILE A 36 10.01 8.64 21.12
CA ILE A 36 9.95 9.78 20.19
C ILE A 36 9.21 9.46 18.89
N ALA A 37 8.87 8.19 18.63
CA ALA A 37 7.95 7.79 17.59
C ALA A 37 7.45 6.37 17.78
N SER A 38 6.19 6.09 17.41
CA SER A 38 5.64 4.74 17.34
C SER A 38 4.85 4.56 16.06
N THR A 39 5.29 3.63 15.21
CA THR A 39 4.59 3.34 13.97
C THR A 39 3.34 2.53 14.27
N GLY A 40 2.20 2.96 13.75
CA GLY A 40 0.97 2.15 13.74
C GLY A 40 0.80 1.41 12.41
N PHE A 41 -0.34 0.72 12.26
CA PHE A 41 -0.69 -0.03 11.04
C PHE A 41 -0.64 0.80 9.74
N CYS A 42 -0.90 2.11 9.81
CA CYS A 42 -1.04 2.97 8.62
C CYS A 42 -0.22 4.27 8.68
N SER A 43 0.55 4.50 9.75
CA SER A 43 1.27 5.77 9.91
C SER A 43 2.60 5.59 10.63
N TYR A 44 3.69 5.95 9.97
CA TYR A 44 4.98 6.19 10.59
C TYR A 44 4.99 7.63 11.09
N PRO A 45 4.98 7.92 12.41
CA PRO A 45 5.00 9.29 12.83
C PRO A 45 6.35 9.91 12.48
N PRO A 46 6.38 10.95 11.64
CA PRO A 46 7.60 11.68 11.35
C PRO A 46 8.28 12.22 12.59
N VAL A 47 9.61 12.13 12.63
CA VAL A 47 10.41 12.73 13.70
C VAL A 47 11.62 13.47 13.14
N PHE A 48 12.26 12.94 12.10
CA PHE A 48 13.50 13.52 11.61
C PHE A 48 13.26 14.46 10.44
N ARG A 49 14.04 15.55 10.40
CA ARG A 49 14.37 16.21 9.14
C ARG A 49 15.40 15.38 8.39
N TRP A 50 15.42 15.48 7.06
CA TRP A 50 16.43 14.78 6.24
C TRP A 50 17.87 15.11 6.63
N SER A 51 18.16 16.38 6.93
CA SER A 51 19.48 16.79 7.40
C SER A 51 19.85 16.19 8.75
N GLU A 52 18.87 16.03 9.65
CA GLU A 52 19.08 15.40 10.96
C GLU A 52 19.34 13.90 10.79
N LEU A 53 18.54 13.21 9.97
CA LEU A 53 18.75 11.79 9.66
C LEU A 53 20.16 11.54 9.12
N GLN A 54 20.62 12.35 8.17
CA GLN A 54 21.95 12.22 7.58
C GLN A 54 23.06 12.45 8.62
N LEU A 55 22.92 13.48 9.47
CA LEU A 55 23.85 13.76 10.55
C LEU A 55 23.93 12.60 11.54
N ILE A 56 22.79 12.12 12.02
CA ILE A 56 22.68 11.02 12.99
C ILE A 56 23.28 9.74 12.42
N SER A 57 22.94 9.40 11.17
CA SER A 57 23.44 8.18 10.52
C SER A 57 24.97 8.19 10.36
N ARG A 58 25.54 9.36 10.05
CA ARG A 58 26.99 9.57 10.00
C ARG A 58 27.64 9.44 11.38
N ALA A 59 27.03 10.02 12.40
CA ALA A 59 27.54 9.92 13.78
C ALA A 59 27.51 8.49 14.29
N ILE A 60 26.45 7.72 13.99
CA ILE A 60 26.36 6.30 14.34
C ILE A 60 27.48 5.49 13.67
N ALA A 61 27.69 5.67 12.36
CA ALA A 61 28.75 4.99 11.64
C ALA A 61 30.16 5.39 12.10
N ALA A 62 30.33 6.64 12.51
CA ALA A 62 31.59 7.13 13.07
C ALA A 62 31.88 6.55 14.47
N HIS A 63 30.85 6.44 15.31
CA HIS A 63 30.97 5.93 16.68
C HIS A 63 31.12 4.39 16.72
N ASP A 64 30.41 3.66 15.86
CA ASP A 64 30.49 2.20 15.74
C ASP A 64 30.72 1.74 14.29
N PRO A 65 31.97 1.88 13.79
CA PRO A 65 32.31 1.52 12.43
C PRO A 65 32.33 0.01 12.18
N SER A 66 32.32 -0.81 13.24
CA SER A 66 32.34 -2.27 13.13
C SER A 66 30.97 -2.83 12.73
N THR A 67 29.91 -2.25 13.30
CA THR A 67 28.52 -2.61 12.96
C THR A 67 28.03 -1.82 11.74
N PHE A 68 28.31 -0.51 11.71
CA PHE A 68 27.82 0.41 10.69
C PHE A 68 28.96 0.83 9.75
N THR A 69 29.43 -0.13 8.98
CA THR A 69 30.53 0.07 8.01
C THR A 69 30.22 1.11 6.92
N ASN A 70 28.94 1.34 6.63
CA ASN A 70 28.47 2.50 5.89
C ASN A 70 27.35 3.23 6.67
N GLN A 71 27.30 4.55 6.52
CA GLN A 71 26.23 5.40 7.08
C GLN A 71 24.82 4.97 6.60
N ASP A 72 24.75 4.26 5.48
CA ASP A 72 23.51 4.01 4.77
C ASP A 72 22.62 2.99 5.49
N LEU A 73 23.18 2.04 6.28
CA LEU A 73 22.38 1.09 7.05
C LEU A 73 21.56 1.78 8.15
N ALA A 74 22.19 2.66 8.93
CA ALA A 74 21.50 3.44 9.96
C ALA A 74 20.43 4.35 9.31
N LEU A 75 20.79 4.97 8.18
CA LEU A 75 19.87 5.79 7.40
C LEU A 75 18.64 4.99 6.99
N MET A 76 18.81 3.78 6.45
CA MET A 76 17.68 2.96 6.00
C MET A 76 16.81 2.40 7.13
N LEU A 77 17.38 2.11 8.29
CA LEU A 77 16.56 1.71 9.45
C LEU A 77 15.66 2.85 9.91
N LEU A 78 16.19 4.08 9.90
CA LEU A 78 15.54 5.27 10.43
C LEU A 78 14.72 6.06 9.38
N VAL A 79 14.88 5.80 8.09
CA VAL A 79 14.23 6.54 6.99
C VAL A 79 12.71 6.57 7.12
N ARG A 80 12.12 5.50 7.68
CA ARG A 80 10.68 5.40 7.94
C ARG A 80 10.12 6.51 8.83
N PHE A 81 10.95 7.11 9.69
CA PHE A 81 10.57 8.23 10.56
C PHE A 81 10.91 9.60 9.97
N THR A 82 11.24 9.66 8.68
CA THR A 82 11.77 10.86 8.01
C THR A 82 10.93 11.18 6.77
N PRO A 83 9.89 12.02 6.88
CA PRO A 83 9.06 12.35 5.74
C PRO A 83 9.85 13.22 4.76
N LEU A 84 9.71 12.93 3.49
CA LEU A 84 9.99 13.87 2.41
C LEU A 84 8.87 14.92 2.38
N CYS A 85 9.23 16.15 2.71
CA CYS A 85 8.34 17.29 2.89
C CYS A 85 8.51 18.34 1.78
N VAL A 86 7.59 19.31 1.74
CA VAL A 86 7.70 20.47 0.87
C VAL A 86 8.95 21.27 1.25
N GLY A 87 9.83 21.49 0.27
CA GLY A 87 11.11 22.19 0.44
C GLY A 87 12.33 21.27 0.50
N ASP A 88 12.15 19.96 0.69
CA ASP A 88 13.27 19.00 0.68
C ASP A 88 13.80 18.74 -0.73
N SER A 89 15.10 18.40 -0.82
CA SER A 89 15.74 18.00 -2.08
C SER A 89 15.36 16.55 -2.45
N VAL A 90 14.28 16.42 -3.22
CA VAL A 90 13.74 15.13 -3.69
C VAL A 90 14.79 14.30 -4.42
N ASN A 91 15.57 14.91 -5.31
CA ASN A 91 16.60 14.21 -6.08
C ASN A 91 17.70 13.65 -5.17
N THR A 92 18.11 14.38 -4.13
CA THR A 92 19.10 13.89 -3.17
C THR A 92 18.57 12.66 -2.42
N VAL A 93 17.33 12.73 -1.94
CA VAL A 93 16.68 11.62 -1.22
C VAL A 93 16.55 10.39 -2.12
N ILE A 94 16.04 10.56 -3.35
CA ILE A 94 15.93 9.48 -4.34
C ILE A 94 17.30 8.87 -4.61
N THR A 95 18.33 9.69 -4.84
CA THR A 95 19.69 9.21 -5.12
C THR A 95 20.21 8.35 -3.97
N THR A 96 20.07 8.82 -2.72
CA THR A 96 20.56 8.11 -1.54
C THR A 96 19.85 6.76 -1.36
N ILE A 97 18.51 6.75 -1.42
CA ILE A 97 17.72 5.52 -1.24
C ILE A 97 17.97 4.54 -2.40
N HIS A 98 17.94 5.02 -3.64
CA HIS A 98 18.19 4.20 -4.83
C HIS A 98 19.56 3.55 -4.75
N THR A 99 20.62 4.34 -4.52
CA THR A 99 22.00 3.84 -4.50
C THR A 99 22.16 2.73 -3.46
N PHE A 100 21.65 2.93 -2.24
CA PHE A 100 21.76 1.91 -1.21
C PHE A 100 20.93 0.67 -1.52
N LEU A 101 19.62 0.82 -1.78
CA LEU A 101 18.73 -0.32 -1.97
C LEU A 101 19.11 -1.14 -3.21
N SER A 102 19.57 -0.49 -4.29
CA SER A 102 20.08 -1.21 -5.46
C SER A 102 21.33 -2.04 -5.15
N THR A 103 22.20 -1.61 -4.23
CA THR A 103 23.34 -2.46 -3.80
C THR A 103 22.92 -3.71 -3.03
N LEU A 104 21.73 -3.67 -2.41
CA LEU A 104 21.11 -4.82 -1.75
C LEU A 104 20.28 -5.69 -2.71
N GLY A 105 20.21 -5.32 -3.99
CA GLY A 105 19.46 -6.06 -5.02
C GLY A 105 17.98 -5.71 -5.11
N PHE A 106 17.53 -4.62 -4.49
CA PHE A 106 16.14 -4.17 -4.62
C PHE A 106 15.85 -3.66 -6.03
N GLU A 107 14.69 -4.03 -6.55
CA GLU A 107 14.20 -3.65 -7.87
C GLU A 107 13.51 -2.28 -7.85
N PHE A 108 13.28 -1.70 -9.04
CA PHE A 108 12.68 -0.38 -9.20
C PHE A 108 11.36 -0.23 -8.43
N LYS A 109 10.46 -1.23 -8.49
CA LYS A 109 9.17 -1.17 -7.78
C LYS A 109 9.32 -1.13 -6.26
N GLU A 110 10.26 -1.90 -5.71
CA GLU A 110 10.49 -1.96 -4.27
C GLU A 110 11.08 -0.63 -3.76
N ILE A 111 12.03 -0.07 -4.50
CA ILE A 111 12.60 1.25 -4.20
C ILE A 111 11.53 2.34 -4.32
N ARG A 112 10.70 2.29 -5.38
CA ARG A 112 9.59 3.23 -5.56
C ARG A 112 8.60 3.16 -4.40
N HIS A 113 8.30 1.95 -3.92
CA HIS A 113 7.43 1.74 -2.77
C HIS A 113 8.00 2.42 -1.52
N VAL A 114 9.28 2.21 -1.21
CA VAL A 114 9.95 2.89 -0.08
C VAL A 114 9.92 4.41 -0.24
N LEU A 115 10.16 4.94 -1.44
CA LEU A 115 10.11 6.38 -1.69
C LEU A 115 8.70 6.96 -1.52
N ARG A 116 7.66 6.20 -1.87
CA ARG A 116 6.27 6.62 -1.66
C ARG A 116 5.90 6.64 -0.18
N THR A 117 6.30 5.66 0.60
CA THR A 117 5.91 5.60 2.02
C THR A 117 6.44 6.77 2.84
N ILE A 118 7.52 7.41 2.38
CA ILE A 118 8.08 8.62 2.98
C ILE A 118 7.65 9.92 2.28
N ASP A 119 6.99 9.89 1.10
CA ASP A 119 6.62 11.12 0.38
C ASP A 119 5.32 11.75 0.89
N HIS A 120 5.46 12.80 1.69
CA HIS A 120 4.33 13.54 2.24
C HIS A 120 4.14 14.93 1.63
N ARG A 121 4.83 15.23 0.52
CA ARG A 121 4.73 16.54 -0.14
C ARG A 121 3.32 16.86 -0.61
N SER A 122 2.58 15.87 -1.14
CA SER A 122 1.20 16.07 -1.59
C SER A 122 0.23 16.39 -0.45
N ALA A 123 0.56 15.97 0.77
CA ALA A 123 -0.19 16.32 1.97
C ALA A 123 0.11 17.75 2.47
N GLY A 124 1.08 18.44 1.86
CA GLY A 124 1.51 19.77 2.25
C GLY A 124 2.30 19.79 3.55
N PHE A 125 2.96 18.68 3.90
CA PHE A 125 3.80 18.60 5.10
C PHE A 125 5.08 19.42 4.90
N ARG A 126 5.46 20.18 5.92
CA ARG A 126 6.67 21.02 5.93
C ARG A 126 7.23 21.16 7.32
N TRP A 127 8.54 21.23 7.40
CA TRP A 127 9.24 21.59 8.63
C TRP A 127 9.21 23.11 8.82
N ARG A 128 8.85 23.55 10.03
CA ARG A 128 8.90 24.96 10.45
C ARG A 128 9.67 25.06 11.75
N PHE A 129 10.56 26.03 11.85
CA PHE A 129 11.15 26.37 13.13
C PHE A 129 10.14 27.15 13.97
N ASP A 130 9.94 26.73 15.21
CA ASP A 130 9.08 27.38 16.18
C ASP A 130 9.95 28.00 17.28
N GLU A 131 9.93 29.33 17.33
CA GLU A 131 10.79 30.11 18.23
C GLU A 131 10.40 29.95 19.71
N ILE A 132 9.12 29.65 20.00
CA ILE A 132 8.63 29.55 21.39
C ILE A 132 9.20 28.30 22.06
N ILE A 133 9.15 27.17 21.36
CA ILE A 133 9.72 25.91 21.84
C ILE A 133 11.18 25.72 21.39
N ASN A 134 11.75 26.72 20.69
CA ASN A 134 13.11 26.73 20.14
C ASN A 134 13.45 25.46 19.35
N GLY A 135 12.54 25.01 18.47
CA GLY A 135 12.65 23.70 17.85
C GLY A 135 11.94 23.59 16.50
N TRP A 136 12.38 22.63 15.69
CA TRP A 136 11.69 22.28 14.44
C TRP A 136 10.45 21.43 14.72
N VAL A 137 9.32 21.87 14.19
CA VAL A 137 8.04 21.17 14.23
C VAL A 137 7.59 20.82 12.83
N LEU A 138 6.90 19.69 12.70
CA LEU A 138 6.27 19.31 11.46
C LEU A 138 4.86 19.92 11.43
N GLN A 139 4.53 20.58 10.33
CA GLN A 139 3.22 21.20 10.13
C GLN A 139 2.63 20.79 8.79
N ARG A 140 1.30 20.81 8.72
CA ARG A 140 0.55 20.69 7.48
C ARG A 140 0.07 22.06 7.02
N TYR A 141 0.21 22.37 5.74
CA TYR A 141 -0.29 23.61 5.18
C TYR A 141 -1.83 23.67 5.21
N ARG A 142 -2.42 24.77 5.72
CA ARG A 142 -3.88 24.88 5.99
C ARG A 142 -4.78 24.69 4.77
N SER A 143 -4.29 24.95 3.56
CA SER A 143 -5.06 24.77 2.32
C SER A 143 -5.03 23.36 1.74
N TYR A 144 -4.22 22.45 2.29
CA TYR A 144 -4.14 21.07 1.82
C TYR A 144 -5.06 20.19 2.66
N THR A 145 -6.17 19.77 2.05
CA THR A 145 -7.19 18.94 2.69
C THR A 145 -7.04 17.45 2.40
N CYS A 146 -6.12 17.03 1.54
CA CYS A 146 -5.95 15.64 1.13
C CYS A 146 -4.59 15.08 1.56
N GLY A 147 -4.49 13.79 1.90
CA GLY A 147 -3.25 13.09 2.32
C GLY A 147 -3.38 12.31 3.64
N PRO A 148 -2.32 11.70 4.19
CA PRO A 148 -2.37 11.12 5.54
C PRO A 148 -2.57 12.21 6.62
N SER A 149 -3.19 11.83 7.73
CA SER A 149 -3.27 12.64 8.95
C SER A 149 -1.86 12.92 9.48
N LEU A 150 -1.67 14.11 10.04
CA LEU A 150 -0.40 14.47 10.68
C LEU A 150 -0.32 13.79 12.05
N HIS A 151 0.25 12.59 12.08
CA HIS A 151 0.62 11.90 13.30
C HIS A 151 2.11 12.12 13.55
N THR A 152 2.48 13.01 14.47
CA THR A 152 3.89 13.26 14.83
C THR A 152 3.96 13.73 16.28
N TYR A 153 5.03 13.37 16.98
CA TYR A 153 5.32 13.96 18.28
C TYR A 153 5.96 15.35 18.17
N ARG A 154 6.50 15.73 17.01
CA ARG A 154 7.11 17.05 16.79
C ARG A 154 6.08 18.10 16.38
N THR A 155 5.16 18.39 17.28
CA THR A 155 4.19 19.50 17.14
C THR A 155 4.34 20.47 18.31
N THR A 156 3.90 21.71 18.13
CA THR A 156 3.94 22.74 19.19
C THR A 156 3.09 22.34 20.41
N ASP A 157 2.03 21.55 20.21
CA ASP A 157 1.09 21.17 21.28
C ASP A 157 1.48 19.87 22.00
N ASN A 158 2.45 19.12 21.47
CA ASN A 158 2.87 17.86 22.06
C ASN A 158 4.08 18.06 22.98
N LYS A 159 3.87 17.81 24.28
CA LYS A 159 4.87 17.96 25.34
C LYS A 159 5.74 16.72 25.54
N ASP A 160 5.38 15.59 24.94
CA ASP A 160 6.08 14.32 25.11
C ASP A 160 7.36 14.28 24.27
N PHE A 161 7.48 15.11 23.22
CA PHE A 161 8.71 15.22 22.46
C PHE A 161 9.77 16.03 23.21
N PRO A 162 11.00 15.52 23.37
CA PRO A 162 12.04 16.14 24.18
C PRO A 162 12.77 17.29 23.45
N PHE A 163 12.07 18.41 23.21
CA PHE A 163 12.61 19.56 22.47
C PHE A 163 13.89 20.15 23.09
N GLU A 164 14.04 20.14 24.40
CA GLU A 164 15.22 20.70 25.09
C GLU A 164 16.48 19.83 24.90
N MET A 165 16.30 18.50 24.86
CA MET A 165 17.41 17.55 24.71
C MET A 165 17.78 17.30 23.25
N TRP A 166 16.84 17.51 22.32
CA TRP A 166 17.08 17.24 20.91
C TRP A 166 18.27 18.02 20.31
N PRO A 167 18.45 19.33 20.56
CA PRO A 167 19.63 20.07 20.11
C PRO A 167 20.94 19.54 20.69
N GLN A 168 20.91 19.10 21.96
CA GLN A 168 22.10 18.54 22.62
C GLN A 168 22.49 17.20 21.97
N PHE A 169 21.52 16.33 21.71
CA PHE A 169 21.71 15.09 20.97
C PHE A 169 22.34 15.34 19.58
N LEU A 170 21.84 16.33 18.84
CA LEU A 170 22.39 16.69 17.53
C LEU A 170 23.81 17.29 17.64
N SER A 171 24.08 18.11 18.66
CA SER A 171 25.42 18.67 18.91
C SER A 171 26.45 17.58 19.21
N VAL A 172 26.07 16.56 19.99
CA VAL A 172 26.93 15.40 20.25
C VAL A 172 27.19 14.62 18.95
N ALA A 173 26.18 14.44 18.11
CA ALA A 173 26.35 13.79 16.81
C ALA A 173 27.35 14.54 15.90
N GLU A 174 27.30 15.88 15.87
CA GLU A 174 28.27 16.71 15.14
C GLU A 174 29.70 16.54 15.69
N GLU A 175 29.84 16.57 17.02
CA GLU A 175 31.14 16.43 17.69
C GLU A 175 31.76 15.04 17.47
N THR A 176 30.96 13.98 17.52
CA THR A 176 31.40 12.61 17.22
C THR A 176 31.92 12.49 15.80
N ILE A 177 31.28 13.12 14.82
CA ILE A 177 31.79 13.16 13.45
C ILE A 177 33.10 13.94 13.41
N ARG A 178 33.17 15.12 14.05
CA ARG A 178 34.37 15.98 14.03
C ARG A 178 35.59 15.28 14.62
N THR A 179 35.42 14.60 15.74
CA THR A 179 36.48 13.83 16.42
C THR A 179 36.92 12.61 15.59
N SER A 180 35.96 11.89 15.00
CA SER A 180 36.24 10.71 14.18
C SER A 180 36.86 11.04 12.82
N THR A 181 36.49 12.17 12.21
CA THR A 181 37.06 12.64 10.93
C THR A 181 38.54 13.04 11.09
N SER A 182 38.96 13.40 12.31
CA SER A 182 40.39 13.60 12.63
C SER A 182 41.19 12.29 12.66
N ILE A 183 40.53 11.14 12.64
CA ILE A 183 41.14 9.80 12.76
C ILE A 183 41.04 9.00 11.44
N VAL A 184 40.11 9.32 10.54
CA VAL A 184 39.89 8.56 9.29
C VAL A 184 39.76 9.49 8.08
N VAL A 185 40.89 9.85 7.48
CA VAL A 185 40.92 10.35 6.10
C VAL A 185 40.96 9.12 5.18
N SER A 186 40.04 9.08 4.22
CA SER A 186 39.97 8.16 3.05
C SER A 186 39.04 6.94 3.18
N ARG A 187 37.78 7.14 2.78
CA ARG A 187 37.07 6.25 1.83
C ARG A 187 35.96 7.05 1.17
N GLY A 188 36.38 7.95 0.29
CA GLY A 188 35.47 8.59 -0.64
C GLY A 188 34.90 7.53 -1.56
N LEU A 189 33.56 7.51 -1.69
CA LEU A 189 32.89 6.91 -2.82
C LEU A 189 33.47 7.56 -4.08
N GLN A 190 34.41 6.88 -4.74
CA GLN A 190 34.84 7.24 -6.07
C GLN A 190 33.60 7.16 -6.97
N GLY A 191 33.36 8.25 -7.69
CA GLY A 191 32.24 8.40 -8.58
C GLY A 191 32.20 7.29 -9.62
N THR A 192 31.34 6.29 -9.37
CA THR A 192 30.66 5.61 -10.46
C THR A 192 29.91 6.68 -11.23
N THR A 193 30.25 6.83 -12.51
CA THR A 193 29.48 7.62 -13.48
C THR A 193 28.01 7.36 -13.23
N MET A 194 27.29 8.37 -12.73
CA MET A 194 25.86 8.27 -12.46
C MET A 194 25.18 7.94 -13.79
N SER A 195 24.82 6.67 -13.98
CA SER A 195 23.71 6.33 -14.85
C SER A 195 22.57 7.28 -14.48
N ALA A 196 21.87 7.82 -15.49
CA ALA A 196 20.69 8.62 -15.23
C ALA A 196 19.80 7.85 -14.24
N LEU A 197 19.46 8.50 -13.12
CA LEU A 197 18.60 7.87 -12.11
C LEU A 197 17.27 7.50 -12.77
N PRO A 198 16.67 6.36 -12.41
CA PRO A 198 15.32 6.06 -12.82
C PRO A 198 14.37 7.19 -12.40
N ASP A 199 13.46 7.57 -13.29
CA ASP A 199 12.41 8.53 -12.93
C ASP A 199 11.33 7.80 -12.11
N TYR A 200 11.39 7.97 -10.79
CA TYR A 200 10.47 7.32 -9.86
C TYR A 200 9.05 7.91 -9.86
N GLN A 201 8.83 9.07 -10.51
CA GLN A 201 7.55 9.79 -10.59
C GLN A 201 6.70 9.64 -9.31
N LEU A 202 7.15 10.28 -8.23
CA LEU A 202 6.45 10.28 -6.96
C LEU A 202 5.16 11.09 -7.09
N SER A 203 4.07 10.36 -7.27
CA SER A 203 2.74 10.89 -7.58
C SER A 203 2.04 11.45 -6.34
N ALA A 204 1.01 12.27 -6.56
CA ALA A 204 0.18 12.77 -5.47
C ALA A 204 -0.46 11.60 -4.70
N GLN A 205 -0.47 11.73 -3.38
CA GLN A 205 -1.08 10.75 -2.47
C GLN A 205 -2.32 11.33 -1.80
N TYR A 206 -3.32 10.46 -1.65
CA TYR A 206 -4.62 10.78 -1.06
C TYR A 206 -5.00 9.72 -0.03
N GLY A 207 -5.64 10.14 1.06
CA GLY A 207 -6.10 9.23 2.11
C GLY A 207 -7.61 9.35 2.30
N PHE A 208 -8.30 8.21 2.32
CA PHE A 208 -9.76 8.14 2.48
C PHE A 208 -10.20 7.10 3.49
N TYR A 209 -11.35 7.34 4.12
CA TYR A 209 -12.19 6.31 4.73
C TYR A 209 -13.22 5.86 3.70
N LEU A 210 -13.23 4.57 3.38
CA LEU A 210 -14.33 3.93 2.69
C LEU A 210 -15.24 3.28 3.73
N ALA A 211 -16.48 3.73 3.82
CA ALA A 211 -17.53 3.10 4.61
C ALA A 211 -18.42 2.27 3.70
N VAL A 212 -18.53 0.97 3.98
CA VAL A 212 -19.36 0.03 3.22
C VAL A 212 -20.43 -0.54 4.16
N PRO A 213 -21.72 -0.26 3.91
CA PRO A 213 -22.79 -0.80 4.74
C PRO A 213 -22.86 -2.33 4.69
N LEU A 214 -23.19 -2.95 5.82
CA LEU A 214 -23.57 -4.34 5.93
C LEU A 214 -25.09 -4.44 6.17
N GLY A 215 -25.70 -5.55 5.77
CA GLY A 215 -27.12 -5.82 6.07
C GLY A 215 -28.11 -5.16 5.09
N ILE A 216 -28.93 -4.21 5.55
CA ILE A 216 -30.18 -3.73 4.89
C ILE A 216 -29.87 -2.86 3.66
N SER A 217 -29.29 -3.46 2.63
CA SER A 217 -29.17 -2.92 1.29
C SER A 217 -29.87 -3.89 0.33
N PRO A 218 -30.37 -3.43 -0.84
CA PRO A 218 -30.68 -4.34 -1.94
C PRO A 218 -29.49 -5.22 -2.36
N ARG A 219 -28.27 -4.88 -1.92
CA ARG A 219 -27.04 -5.68 -2.04
C ARG A 219 -26.43 -5.97 -0.66
N PRO A 220 -27.00 -6.88 0.14
CA PRO A 220 -26.45 -7.17 1.46
C PRO A 220 -25.08 -7.84 1.29
N LEU A 221 -24.08 -7.28 1.95
CA LEU A 221 -22.80 -7.95 2.17
C LEU A 221 -22.90 -8.84 3.40
N PHE A 222 -22.21 -9.98 3.35
CA PHE A 222 -22.18 -10.97 4.41
C PHE A 222 -21.18 -10.56 5.50
N PRO A 223 -21.27 -11.09 6.74
CA PRO A 223 -20.40 -10.69 7.84
C PRO A 223 -18.89 -10.83 7.53
N ASN A 224 -18.50 -11.85 6.75
CA ASN A 224 -17.11 -12.08 6.35
C ASN A 224 -16.66 -11.28 5.11
N ALA A 225 -17.55 -10.46 4.55
CA ALA A 225 -17.27 -9.72 3.32
C ALA A 225 -16.10 -8.76 3.46
N GLN A 226 -15.86 -8.27 4.67
CA GLN A 226 -14.75 -7.36 4.98
C GLN A 226 -13.38 -7.94 4.60
N ILE A 227 -13.12 -9.23 4.85
CA ILE A 227 -11.82 -9.85 4.58
C ILE A 227 -11.60 -9.91 3.06
N CYS A 228 -12.61 -10.40 2.35
CA CYS A 228 -12.61 -10.51 0.91
C CYS A 228 -12.49 -9.14 0.23
N LEU A 229 -13.27 -8.15 0.68
CA LEU A 229 -13.19 -6.78 0.19
C LEU A 229 -11.80 -6.19 0.41
N ASN A 230 -11.23 -6.36 1.60
CA ASN A 230 -9.88 -5.86 1.89
C ASN A 230 -8.83 -6.50 0.97
N MET A 231 -8.88 -7.83 0.81
CA MET A 231 -7.95 -8.55 -0.09
C MET A 231 -8.09 -8.08 -1.53
N ALA A 232 -9.32 -7.99 -2.06
CA ALA A 232 -9.56 -7.58 -3.43
C ALA A 232 -9.14 -6.12 -3.69
N LEU A 233 -9.49 -5.21 -2.77
CA LEU A 233 -9.11 -3.81 -2.85
C LEU A 233 -7.58 -3.66 -2.80
N ASN A 234 -6.94 -4.29 -1.82
CA ASN A 234 -5.50 -4.17 -1.65
C ASN A 234 -4.75 -4.75 -2.85
N HIS A 235 -5.16 -5.93 -3.33
CA HIS A 235 -4.53 -6.59 -4.46
C HIS A 235 -4.65 -5.77 -5.76
N ILE A 236 -5.85 -5.25 -6.08
CA ILE A 236 -6.07 -4.43 -7.27
C ILE A 236 -5.29 -3.12 -7.18
N LEU A 237 -5.34 -2.43 -6.02
CA LEU A 237 -4.67 -1.14 -5.86
C LEU A 237 -3.15 -1.28 -5.90
N GLU A 238 -2.59 -2.32 -5.30
CA GLU A 238 -1.14 -2.57 -5.30
C GLU A 238 -0.66 -3.00 -6.69
N ASP A 239 -1.36 -3.93 -7.36
CA ASP A 239 -0.94 -4.46 -8.67
C ASP A 239 -1.01 -3.38 -9.76
N LEU A 240 -2.01 -2.49 -9.69
CA LEU A 240 -2.14 -1.34 -10.59
C LEU A 240 -1.25 -0.16 -10.18
N ASP A 241 -0.52 -0.28 -9.07
CA ASP A 241 0.34 0.76 -8.52
C ASP A 241 -0.42 2.06 -8.18
N LEU A 242 -1.69 1.90 -7.78
CA LEU A 242 -2.64 2.98 -7.49
C LEU A 242 -2.88 3.21 -6.00
N GLY A 243 -2.40 2.35 -5.11
CA GLY A 243 -2.69 2.51 -3.69
C GLY A 243 -2.50 1.27 -2.84
N CYS A 244 -3.07 1.34 -1.64
CA CYS A 244 -3.31 0.21 -0.76
C CYS A 244 -4.61 0.43 0.03
N SER A 245 -5.12 -0.64 0.64
CA SER A 245 -6.30 -0.57 1.52
C SER A 245 -6.10 -1.41 2.77
N ILE A 246 -6.52 -0.87 3.90
CA ILE A 246 -6.40 -1.52 5.21
C ILE A 246 -7.77 -1.50 5.88
N TYR A 247 -8.20 -2.65 6.39
CA TYR A 247 -9.40 -2.75 7.20
C TYR A 247 -9.20 -1.97 8.52
N SER A 248 -10.03 -0.96 8.75
CA SER A 248 -9.91 -0.05 9.89
C SER A 248 -10.94 -0.31 10.99
N GLY A 249 -11.69 -1.41 10.88
CA GLY A 249 -12.71 -1.82 11.84
C GLY A 249 -14.14 -1.80 11.29
N SER A 250 -15.08 -2.14 12.15
CA SER A 250 -16.51 -2.09 11.88
C SER A 250 -17.20 -1.16 12.87
N SER A 251 -18.28 -0.54 12.44
CA SER A 251 -19.14 0.29 13.29
C SER A 251 -20.55 -0.26 13.24
N ARG A 252 -21.15 -0.47 14.41
CA ARG A 252 -22.53 -0.93 14.55
C ARG A 252 -23.31 0.11 15.33
N SER A 253 -24.25 0.75 14.66
CA SER A 253 -25.30 1.54 15.30
C SER A 253 -26.61 0.75 15.31
N ILE A 254 -27.61 1.27 16.02
CA ILE A 254 -28.97 0.68 16.07
C ILE A 254 -29.57 0.61 14.65
N GLU A 255 -29.19 1.53 13.77
CA GLU A 255 -29.78 1.70 12.44
C GLU A 255 -28.90 1.16 11.30
N ARG A 256 -27.59 1.00 11.52
CA ARG A 256 -26.64 0.69 10.45
C ARG A 256 -25.41 -0.04 10.98
N GLU A 257 -25.11 -1.17 10.36
CA GLU A 257 -23.81 -1.82 10.48
C GLU A 257 -22.99 -1.47 9.24
N GLU A 258 -21.72 -1.11 9.42
CA GLU A 258 -20.81 -0.81 8.31
C GLU A 258 -19.40 -1.29 8.63
N VAL A 259 -18.68 -1.67 7.58
CA VAL A 259 -17.24 -1.94 7.64
C VAL A 259 -16.50 -0.75 7.06
N ARG A 260 -15.36 -0.44 7.66
CA ARG A 260 -14.54 0.72 7.28
C ARG A 260 -13.17 0.25 6.81
N PHE A 261 -12.70 0.92 5.77
CA PHE A 261 -11.37 0.74 5.22
C PHE A 261 -10.67 2.08 5.14
N GLU A 262 -9.41 2.12 5.55
CA GLU A 262 -8.49 3.20 5.21
C GLU A 262 -7.90 2.89 3.84
N ILE A 263 -8.09 3.81 2.89
CA ILE A 263 -7.57 3.68 1.53
C ILE A 263 -6.57 4.78 1.29
N GLN A 264 -5.35 4.39 0.93
CA GLN A 264 -4.35 5.29 0.41
C GLN A 264 -4.32 5.13 -1.11
N MET A 265 -4.45 6.23 -1.84
CA MET A 265 -4.43 6.26 -3.30
C MET A 265 -3.25 7.09 -3.81
N TYR A 266 -2.70 6.70 -4.96
CA TYR A 266 -1.57 7.33 -5.62
C TYR A 266 -1.93 7.70 -7.07
N GLY A 267 -1.43 8.84 -7.56
CA GLY A 267 -1.60 9.20 -8.97
C GLY A 267 -2.79 10.11 -9.22
N VAL A 268 -3.56 9.80 -10.26
CA VAL A 268 -4.73 10.59 -10.65
C VAL A 268 -5.93 10.14 -9.83
N PHE A 269 -6.51 11.06 -9.06
CA PHE A 269 -7.59 10.77 -8.13
C PHE A 269 -8.81 10.14 -8.82
N GLU A 270 -9.22 10.69 -9.97
CA GLU A 270 -10.37 10.21 -10.75
C GLU A 270 -10.17 8.77 -11.22
N GLN A 271 -8.94 8.40 -11.60
CA GLN A 271 -8.59 7.04 -11.99
C GLN A 271 -8.73 6.09 -10.81
N CYS A 272 -8.19 6.46 -9.65
CA CYS A 272 -8.28 5.65 -8.43
C CYS A 272 -9.72 5.48 -7.97
N GLN A 273 -10.52 6.54 -8.02
CA GLN A 273 -11.95 6.47 -7.73
C GLN A 273 -12.68 5.53 -8.68
N ARG A 274 -12.35 5.56 -9.98
CA ARG A 274 -12.97 4.66 -10.98
C ARG A 274 -12.65 3.20 -10.68
N VAL A 275 -11.39 2.88 -10.37
CA VAL A 275 -10.98 1.51 -10.00
C VAL A 275 -11.70 1.08 -8.72
N LEU A 276 -11.73 1.94 -7.69
CA LEU A 276 -12.44 1.64 -6.44
C LEU A 276 -13.93 1.36 -6.67
N ARG A 277 -14.60 2.18 -7.48
CA ARG A 277 -16.01 1.98 -7.85
C ARG A 277 -16.23 0.65 -8.55
N GLN A 278 -15.37 0.33 -9.52
CA GLN A 278 -15.46 -0.92 -10.26
C GLN A 278 -15.26 -2.11 -9.33
N THR A 279 -14.24 -2.08 -8.47
CA THR A 279 -14.01 -3.14 -7.48
C THR A 279 -15.23 -3.30 -6.58
N LEU A 280 -15.73 -2.23 -5.97
CA LEU A 280 -16.91 -2.30 -5.08
C LEU A 280 -18.16 -2.81 -5.80
N TRP A 281 -18.38 -2.38 -7.04
CA TRP A 281 -19.46 -2.88 -7.88
C TRP A 281 -19.30 -4.38 -8.19
N TRP A 282 -18.08 -4.81 -8.51
CA TRP A 282 -17.72 -6.21 -8.69
C TRP A 282 -17.86 -7.03 -7.41
N GLN A 283 -17.93 -6.39 -6.24
CA GLN A 283 -18.03 -7.01 -4.91
C GLN A 283 -19.44 -6.93 -4.31
N ALA A 284 -20.45 -6.56 -5.09
CA ALA A 284 -21.82 -6.40 -4.61
C ALA A 284 -21.96 -5.38 -3.49
N ALA A 285 -21.00 -4.46 -3.36
CA ALA A 285 -21.07 -3.45 -2.33
C ALA A 285 -22.34 -2.59 -2.52
N PRO A 286 -22.98 -2.17 -1.43
CA PRO A 286 -24.13 -1.26 -1.47
C PRO A 286 -23.80 0.02 -2.25
N GLU A 287 -24.77 0.58 -2.97
CA GLU A 287 -24.60 1.86 -3.67
C GLU A 287 -24.40 3.02 -2.67
N GLU A 288 -24.81 2.79 -1.42
CA GLU A 288 -24.63 3.66 -0.27
C GLU A 288 -23.21 3.60 0.32
N SER A 289 -22.27 2.91 -0.34
CA SER A 289 -20.85 2.95 0.01
C SER A 289 -20.30 4.35 -0.21
N LEU A 290 -19.63 4.89 0.81
CA LEU A 290 -19.19 6.28 0.84
C LEU A 290 -17.67 6.34 0.99
N LEU A 291 -17.05 7.15 0.13
CA LEU A 291 -15.67 7.57 0.29
C LEU A 291 -15.65 8.95 0.95
N SER A 292 -15.09 9.03 2.15
CA SER A 292 -14.84 10.29 2.87
C SER A 292 -13.35 10.57 2.99
N ASP A 293 -12.91 11.80 2.79
CA ASP A 293 -11.53 12.20 3.03
C ASP A 293 -11.19 12.06 4.53
N LEU A 294 -10.03 11.48 4.85
CA LEU A 294 -9.56 11.30 6.22
C LEU A 294 -9.41 12.63 6.98
N ASN A 295 -9.26 13.76 6.30
CA ASN A 295 -8.70 14.98 6.89
C ASN A 295 -9.66 16.14 7.12
N TYR A 296 -10.98 15.95 7.09
CA TYR A 296 -11.97 16.95 7.49
C TYR A 296 -11.77 18.36 6.88
N SER A 297 -12.47 18.65 5.78
CA SER A 297 -12.95 20.02 5.54
C SER A 297 -14.47 20.01 5.46
N ARG A 298 -15.10 21.07 6.00
CA ARG A 298 -16.56 21.26 6.12
C ARG A 298 -17.33 21.23 4.78
N SER A 299 -16.66 20.99 3.66
CA SER A 299 -17.25 20.69 2.36
C SER A 299 -16.92 19.26 1.96
N SER A 300 -17.24 18.28 2.80
CA SER A 300 -17.20 16.87 2.44
C SER A 300 -18.09 16.68 1.22
N ARG A 301 -17.51 16.75 0.03
CA ARG A 301 -18.06 16.09 -1.13
C ARG A 301 -17.99 14.62 -0.77
N LEU A 302 -19.04 14.13 -0.12
CA LEU A 302 -19.37 12.72 -0.22
C LEU A 302 -19.31 12.45 -1.71
N HIS A 303 -18.39 11.60 -2.11
CA HIS A 303 -18.34 11.12 -3.48
C HIS A 303 -19.23 9.89 -3.47
N PRO A 304 -20.56 10.02 -3.66
CA PRO A 304 -21.37 8.84 -3.83
C PRO A 304 -20.75 8.07 -4.99
N LEU A 305 -20.49 6.80 -4.76
CA LEU A 305 -20.04 5.88 -5.79
C LEU A 305 -21.26 5.51 -6.65
N LYS A 306 -21.99 6.53 -7.14
CA LYS A 306 -23.25 6.39 -7.87
C LYS A 306 -23.01 6.25 -9.37
N SER A 307 -23.98 5.51 -9.92
CA SER A 307 -24.32 5.13 -11.28
C SER A 307 -23.35 4.21 -12.00
N LYS A 308 -23.96 3.15 -12.57
CA LYS A 308 -23.45 2.26 -13.62
C LYS A 308 -22.47 3.02 -14.54
N PRO A 309 -21.42 2.38 -15.07
CA PRO A 309 -20.68 2.96 -16.18
C PRO A 309 -21.69 3.48 -17.20
N GLU A 310 -21.65 4.80 -17.48
CA GLU A 310 -22.73 5.50 -18.21
C GLU A 310 -22.90 4.97 -19.64
N ASN A 311 -21.94 4.19 -20.13
CA ASN A 311 -22.11 3.34 -21.28
C ASN A 311 -21.10 2.15 -21.23
N PRO A 312 -21.53 0.88 -21.09
CA PRO A 312 -20.64 -0.27 -21.21
C PRO A 312 -20.09 -0.47 -22.64
N GLN A 313 -20.61 0.28 -23.62
CA GLN A 313 -20.11 0.33 -25.00
C GLN A 313 -19.11 1.45 -25.28
N ASP A 314 -18.74 2.24 -24.27
CA ASP A 314 -17.55 3.08 -24.41
C ASP A 314 -16.35 2.10 -24.44
N ASP A 315 -15.67 1.99 -25.59
CA ASP A 315 -14.52 1.11 -25.85
C ASP A 315 -13.35 1.34 -24.87
N SER A 316 -13.48 2.28 -23.93
CA SER A 316 -12.56 2.61 -22.86
C SER A 316 -12.88 1.96 -21.49
N VAL A 317 -13.95 1.17 -21.36
CA VAL A 317 -14.29 0.51 -20.06
C VAL A 317 -13.38 -0.69 -19.81
N GLN A 318 -12.27 -0.41 -19.12
CA GLN A 318 -11.38 -1.40 -18.51
C GLN A 318 -12.03 -1.95 -17.23
N PHE A 319 -12.01 -3.27 -17.03
CA PHE A 319 -12.44 -3.90 -15.77
C PHE A 319 -11.26 -4.58 -15.07
N HIS A 320 -11.25 -4.52 -13.74
CA HIS A 320 -10.25 -5.15 -12.89
C HIS A 320 -10.91 -6.21 -12.02
N ILE A 321 -10.37 -7.42 -12.07
CA ILE A 321 -10.96 -8.60 -11.46
C ILE A 321 -9.84 -9.36 -10.75
N VAL A 322 -10.12 -9.87 -9.55
CA VAL A 322 -9.20 -10.76 -8.84
C VAL A 322 -9.65 -12.20 -9.04
N PHE A 323 -8.70 -13.07 -9.37
CA PHE A 323 -8.87 -14.52 -9.39
C PHE A 323 -8.12 -15.11 -8.21
N GLY A 324 -8.63 -16.21 -7.66
CA GLY A 324 -7.98 -16.88 -6.55
C GLY A 324 -8.42 -18.33 -6.41
N LYS A 325 -7.75 -19.05 -5.51
CA LYS A 325 -8.19 -20.38 -5.08
C LYS A 325 -9.05 -20.32 -3.82
N LEU A 326 -10.10 -21.15 -3.78
CA LEU A 326 -11.00 -21.29 -2.63
C LEU A 326 -10.28 -21.51 -1.29
N GLY A 327 -9.23 -22.33 -1.27
CA GLY A 327 -8.49 -22.66 -0.05
C GLY A 327 -7.57 -21.55 0.48
N ALA A 328 -7.21 -20.56 -0.35
CA ALA A 328 -6.35 -19.45 0.07
C ALA A 328 -7.06 -18.45 1.00
N LEU A 329 -8.40 -18.49 1.05
CA LEU A 329 -9.24 -17.42 1.61
C LEU A 329 -9.77 -17.74 3.00
N PHE A 330 -9.96 -19.03 3.27
CA PHE A 330 -10.35 -19.52 4.57
C PHE A 330 -9.15 -20.26 5.12
N ASN A 331 -8.35 -19.53 5.90
CA ASN A 331 -7.22 -20.02 6.68
C ASN A 331 -7.68 -21.02 7.76
N ARG A 332 -8.49 -22.02 7.38
CA ARG A 332 -8.94 -23.11 8.21
C ARG A 332 -7.80 -24.14 8.19
N PRO A 333 -7.16 -24.41 9.35
CA PRO A 333 -6.05 -25.37 9.44
C PRO A 333 -6.43 -26.81 9.05
N THR A 334 -7.71 -27.08 8.78
CA THR A 334 -8.23 -28.37 8.33
C THR A 334 -8.27 -28.52 6.80
N ILE A 335 -8.12 -27.44 6.03
CA ILE A 335 -7.98 -27.53 4.57
C ILE A 335 -6.49 -27.73 4.30
N ARG A 336 -6.11 -28.93 3.86
CA ARG A 336 -4.72 -29.28 3.53
C ARG A 336 -4.10 -28.18 2.66
N PRO A 337 -2.79 -27.88 2.80
CA PRO A 337 -2.10 -27.01 1.85
C PRO A 337 -2.45 -27.48 0.45
N MET A 338 -3.03 -26.58 -0.36
CA MET A 338 -3.58 -26.95 -1.66
C MET A 338 -2.43 -27.55 -2.49
N GLN A 339 -2.48 -28.85 -2.74
CA GLN A 339 -1.59 -29.48 -3.71
C GLN A 339 -2.01 -28.99 -5.09
N GLY A 340 -1.15 -28.23 -5.77
CA GLY A 340 -1.40 -27.74 -7.13
C GLY A 340 -0.62 -26.46 -7.45
N SER A 341 -0.46 -26.15 -8.73
CA SER A 341 0.20 -24.92 -9.22
C SER A 341 -0.50 -23.67 -8.69
N SER A 342 0.23 -22.64 -8.27
CA SER A 342 -0.36 -21.36 -7.85
C SER A 342 -1.20 -20.73 -8.95
N CYS A 343 -2.14 -19.85 -8.59
CA CYS A 343 -2.94 -19.05 -9.52
C CYS A 343 -2.05 -18.34 -10.54
N ASN A 344 -0.96 -17.70 -10.07
CA ASN A 344 0.02 -17.08 -10.96
C ASN A 344 0.72 -18.09 -11.90
N ALA A 345 1.07 -19.28 -11.43
CA ALA A 345 1.67 -20.31 -12.29
C ALA A 345 0.69 -20.81 -13.37
N ILE A 346 -0.60 -20.93 -13.03
CA ILE A 346 -1.65 -21.33 -13.98
C ILE A 346 -1.81 -20.26 -15.08
N PHE A 347 -1.94 -18.99 -14.69
CA PHE A 347 -2.01 -17.88 -15.66
C PHE A 347 -0.74 -17.78 -16.49
N GLN A 348 0.43 -17.87 -15.86
CA GLN A 348 1.73 -17.82 -16.54
C GLN A 348 1.83 -18.89 -17.63
N SER A 349 1.52 -20.15 -17.30
CA SER A 349 1.56 -21.26 -18.26
C SER A 349 0.62 -21.03 -19.44
N ALA A 350 -0.61 -20.57 -19.19
CA ALA A 350 -1.57 -20.35 -20.27
C ALA A 350 -1.21 -19.14 -21.15
N LEU A 351 -0.59 -18.11 -20.56
CA LEU A 351 -0.10 -16.95 -21.30
C LEU A 351 1.14 -17.29 -22.13
N ASP A 352 1.99 -18.20 -21.66
CA ASP A 352 3.13 -18.75 -22.42
C ASP A 352 2.65 -19.54 -23.64
N GLU A 353 1.62 -20.38 -23.50
CA GLU A 353 1.00 -21.09 -24.63
C GLU A 353 0.44 -20.15 -25.72
N CYS A 354 0.04 -18.94 -25.33
CA CYS A 354 -0.57 -17.95 -26.22
C CYS A 354 0.41 -16.85 -26.66
N GLU A 355 1.71 -16.98 -26.37
CA GLU A 355 2.76 -16.02 -26.72
C GLU A 355 2.44 -14.58 -26.25
N ALA A 356 1.85 -14.44 -25.06
CA ALA A 356 1.47 -13.13 -24.52
C ALA A 356 2.69 -12.23 -24.30
N HIS A 357 2.54 -10.96 -24.67
CA HIS A 357 3.59 -9.94 -24.54
C HIS A 357 3.89 -9.66 -23.06
N TYR A 358 5.17 -9.52 -22.71
CA TYR A 358 5.64 -9.25 -21.35
C TYR A 358 6.07 -7.79 -21.22
N ASP A 359 5.60 -7.11 -20.18
CA ASP A 359 6.10 -5.79 -19.81
C ASP A 359 7.10 -5.85 -18.65
N MET A 360 7.85 -4.76 -18.42
CA MET A 360 8.88 -4.71 -17.37
C MET A 360 8.32 -4.75 -15.95
N GLU A 361 7.00 -4.74 -15.79
CA GLU A 361 6.30 -4.54 -14.53
C GLU A 361 5.61 -5.79 -14.01
N GLY A 362 5.82 -6.93 -14.69
CA GLY A 362 5.21 -8.20 -14.35
C GLY A 362 3.79 -8.36 -14.89
N TRP A 363 3.33 -7.47 -15.76
CA TRP A 363 2.10 -7.68 -16.51
C TRP A 363 2.38 -8.40 -17.81
N ARG A 364 1.42 -9.25 -18.19
CA ARG A 364 1.41 -9.94 -19.47
C ARG A 364 0.12 -9.67 -20.21
N THR A 365 0.25 -9.20 -21.44
CA THR A 365 -0.90 -8.80 -22.27
C THR A 365 -1.11 -9.82 -23.38
N LEU A 366 -2.32 -10.39 -23.42
CA LEU A 366 -2.79 -11.26 -24.48
C LEU A 366 -3.79 -10.51 -25.36
N ARG A 367 -3.57 -10.53 -26.66
CA ARG A 367 -4.51 -10.07 -27.68
C ARG A 367 -5.09 -11.26 -28.42
N THR A 368 -6.41 -11.39 -28.41
CA THR A 368 -7.11 -12.50 -29.07
C THR A 368 -7.38 -12.19 -30.54
N THR A 369 -7.62 -13.23 -31.33
CA THR A 369 -7.84 -13.13 -32.78
C THR A 369 -9.11 -12.36 -33.16
N ASP A 370 -10.09 -12.27 -32.26
CA ASP A 370 -11.31 -11.46 -32.42
C ASP A 370 -11.12 -10.01 -31.91
N GLY A 371 -9.87 -9.61 -31.64
CA GLY A 371 -9.50 -8.26 -31.25
C GLY A 371 -9.77 -7.93 -29.78
N GLY A 372 -9.98 -8.93 -28.93
CA GLY A 372 -10.04 -8.77 -27.47
C GLY A 372 -8.65 -8.57 -26.86
N GLU A 373 -8.61 -7.96 -25.68
CA GLU A 373 -7.36 -7.64 -24.97
C GLU A 373 -7.53 -7.85 -23.46
N ILE A 374 -6.65 -8.68 -22.89
CA ILE A 374 -6.51 -8.87 -21.44
C ILE A 374 -5.07 -8.65 -21.01
N SER A 375 -4.89 -8.21 -19.76
CA SER A 375 -3.58 -8.10 -19.12
C SER A 375 -3.64 -8.75 -17.74
N VAL A 376 -2.65 -9.55 -17.40
CA VAL A 376 -2.61 -10.30 -16.14
C VAL A 376 -1.34 -9.94 -15.37
N CYS A 377 -1.48 -9.60 -14.08
CA CYS A 377 -0.34 -9.35 -13.21
C CYS A 377 0.22 -10.69 -12.69
N VAL A 378 1.37 -11.11 -13.23
CA VAL A 378 2.08 -12.34 -12.82
C VAL A 378 3.37 -12.00 -12.07
N SER A 379 3.42 -10.84 -11.40
CA SER A 379 4.64 -10.33 -10.77
C SER A 379 5.14 -11.22 -9.63
N LYS A 380 6.47 -11.29 -9.45
CA LYS A 380 7.12 -12.09 -8.39
C LYS A 380 6.83 -11.61 -6.97
N LEU A 381 6.39 -10.37 -6.79
CA LEU A 381 6.00 -9.82 -5.48
C LEU A 381 4.83 -10.61 -4.87
N SER A 382 4.03 -11.31 -5.68
CA SER A 382 3.00 -12.24 -5.21
C SER A 382 3.55 -13.41 -4.40
N ILE A 383 4.82 -13.82 -4.62
CA ILE A 383 5.41 -15.00 -3.96
C ILE A 383 5.65 -14.72 -2.47
N LEU A 384 5.79 -13.45 -2.09
CA LEU A 384 5.86 -13.02 -0.69
C LEU A 384 4.47 -12.94 -0.04
N ARG A 385 3.40 -12.91 -0.83
CA ARG A 385 2.03 -12.93 -0.32
C ARG A 385 1.66 -14.38 -0.03
N LYS A 386 1.09 -14.64 1.16
CA LYS A 386 0.51 -15.96 1.49
C LYS A 386 -0.73 -16.28 0.65
N GLU A 387 -1.23 -15.29 -0.07
CA GLU A 387 -2.51 -15.29 -0.76
C GLU A 387 -2.30 -15.73 -2.22
N ASP A 388 -2.92 -16.83 -2.62
CA ASP A 388 -2.87 -17.34 -4.00
C ASP A 388 -3.88 -16.60 -4.89
N LEU A 389 -3.62 -15.31 -5.13
CA LEU A 389 -4.46 -14.37 -5.88
C LEU A 389 -3.72 -13.78 -7.10
N THR A 390 -4.49 -13.40 -8.12
CA THR A 390 -4.01 -12.74 -9.35
C THR A 390 -4.97 -11.65 -9.82
N THR A 391 -4.46 -10.44 -10.09
CA THR A 391 -5.24 -9.39 -10.78
C THR A 391 -5.24 -9.60 -12.29
N VAL A 392 -6.45 -9.60 -12.86
CA VAL A 392 -6.70 -9.60 -14.30
C VAL A 392 -7.40 -8.31 -14.69
N THR A 393 -6.87 -7.66 -15.71
CA THR A 393 -7.43 -6.49 -16.36
C THR A 393 -8.00 -6.89 -17.71
N ILE A 394 -9.29 -6.64 -17.92
CA ILE A 394 -9.93 -6.80 -19.24
C ILE A 394 -10.06 -5.42 -19.87
N ARG A 395 -9.35 -5.20 -20.98
CA ARG A 395 -9.39 -3.93 -21.72
C ARG A 395 -10.42 -3.95 -22.84
N LYS A 396 -10.56 -5.11 -23.50
CA LYS A 396 -11.58 -5.32 -24.53
C LYS A 396 -12.16 -6.72 -24.42
N LEU A 397 -13.40 -6.79 -23.96
CA LEU A 397 -14.13 -8.05 -23.74
C LEU A 397 -14.65 -8.59 -25.08
N THR A 398 -14.30 -9.84 -25.39
CA THR A 398 -14.79 -10.57 -26.56
C THR A 398 -15.07 -12.04 -26.19
N PRO A 399 -15.77 -12.82 -27.03
CA PRO A 399 -15.97 -14.25 -26.79
C PRO A 399 -14.66 -15.03 -26.57
N ASN A 400 -13.58 -14.73 -27.31
CA ASN A 400 -12.31 -15.45 -27.12
C ASN A 400 -11.64 -15.09 -25.79
N VAL A 401 -11.81 -13.86 -25.31
CA VAL A 401 -11.35 -13.47 -23.95
C VAL A 401 -12.12 -14.25 -22.88
N ALA A 402 -13.45 -14.32 -22.99
CA ALA A 402 -14.26 -15.09 -22.05
C ALA A 402 -13.90 -16.59 -22.08
N ARG A 403 -13.72 -17.17 -23.28
CA ARG A 403 -13.24 -18.56 -23.45
C ARG A 403 -11.90 -18.80 -22.80
N PHE A 404 -10.93 -17.90 -22.99
CA PHE A 404 -9.63 -17.99 -22.36
C PHE A 404 -9.78 -18.04 -20.83
N LEU A 405 -10.46 -17.04 -20.24
CA LEU A 405 -10.65 -16.98 -18.79
C LEU A 405 -11.44 -18.18 -18.24
N PHE A 406 -12.45 -18.66 -18.96
CA PHE A 406 -13.21 -19.86 -18.58
C PHE A 406 -12.31 -21.11 -18.55
N ARG A 407 -11.45 -21.29 -19.57
CA ARG A 407 -10.46 -22.37 -19.59
C ARG A 407 -9.53 -22.30 -18.37
N ILE A 408 -9.08 -21.10 -17.99
CA ILE A 408 -8.23 -20.92 -16.79
C ILE A 408 -8.99 -21.30 -15.51
N LEU A 409 -10.24 -20.84 -15.37
CA LEU A 409 -11.08 -21.17 -14.22
C LEU A 409 -11.23 -22.70 -14.05
N VAL A 410 -11.47 -23.42 -15.16
CA VAL A 410 -11.65 -24.87 -15.16
C VAL A 410 -10.33 -25.61 -14.92
N ILE A 411 -9.23 -25.24 -15.57
CA ILE A 411 -7.94 -25.93 -15.41
C ILE A 411 -7.35 -25.71 -14.02
N GLY A 412 -7.53 -24.51 -13.48
CA GLY A 412 -6.89 -24.08 -12.24
C GLY A 412 -7.71 -24.28 -10.98
N ASP A 413 -8.94 -24.82 -11.09
CA ASP A 413 -9.95 -24.81 -10.03
C ASP A 413 -10.07 -23.41 -9.38
N LEU A 414 -9.99 -22.38 -10.21
CA LEU A 414 -10.01 -21.00 -9.74
C LEU A 414 -11.44 -20.52 -9.60
N VAL A 415 -11.61 -19.53 -8.74
CA VAL A 415 -12.87 -18.84 -8.53
C VAL A 415 -12.72 -17.37 -8.89
N LEU A 416 -13.75 -16.85 -9.55
CA LEU A 416 -13.89 -15.43 -9.78
C LEU A 416 -14.14 -14.76 -8.44
N PHE A 417 -13.20 -13.93 -7.99
CA PHE A 417 -13.42 -13.17 -6.78
C PHE A 417 -14.28 -11.96 -7.14
N PRO A 418 -15.55 -11.91 -6.70
CA PRO A 418 -15.97 -12.33 -5.36
C PRO A 418 -17.21 -13.23 -5.32
N ALA A 419 -17.31 -14.24 -6.16
CA ALA A 419 -18.28 -15.31 -5.97
C ALA A 419 -18.23 -15.95 -4.55
N LEU A 420 -17.13 -15.73 -3.82
CA LEU A 420 -16.94 -16.09 -2.42
C LEU A 420 -17.62 -15.17 -1.39
N LEU A 421 -17.92 -13.92 -1.74
CA LEU A 421 -18.58 -12.99 -0.83
C LEU A 421 -19.98 -13.44 -0.45
N THR A 422 -20.61 -14.31 -1.25
CA THR A 422 -21.98 -14.73 -1.05
C THR A 422 -22.17 -16.00 -0.23
N THR A 423 -21.06 -16.63 0.18
CA THR A 423 -21.09 -17.88 0.94
C THR A 423 -20.22 -17.71 2.18
N ILE A 424 -20.85 -17.69 3.35
CA ILE A 424 -20.44 -18.40 4.58
C ILE A 424 -21.15 -17.75 5.77
N GLU A 425 -22.30 -18.35 6.11
CA GLU A 425 -22.61 -18.79 7.48
C GLU A 425 -23.36 -20.14 7.39
N GLY A 426 -23.02 -21.07 8.29
CA GLY A 426 -23.96 -22.10 8.72
C GLY A 426 -23.98 -23.42 7.96
N GLU A 427 -24.44 -23.45 6.71
CA GLU A 427 -24.84 -24.72 6.07
C GLU A 427 -24.46 -24.78 4.58
N SER A 428 -24.37 -26.00 4.06
CA SER A 428 -23.86 -26.34 2.72
C SER A 428 -24.67 -25.65 1.60
N TYR A 429 -24.23 -24.48 1.12
CA TYR A 429 -24.79 -23.85 -0.08
C TYR A 429 -23.85 -23.96 -1.28
N PRO A 430 -24.38 -24.26 -2.48
CA PRO A 430 -23.58 -24.60 -3.64
C PRO A 430 -22.90 -23.34 -4.17
N LEU A 431 -21.57 -23.32 -4.14
CA LEU A 431 -20.79 -22.51 -5.08
C LEU A 431 -21.33 -22.83 -6.48
N LYS A 432 -22.01 -21.85 -7.12
CA LYS A 432 -22.47 -22.05 -8.48
C LYS A 432 -21.25 -22.08 -9.38
N VAL A 433 -20.84 -23.29 -9.74
CA VAL A 433 -19.78 -23.51 -10.72
C VAL A 433 -20.30 -22.98 -12.06
N LEU A 434 -19.54 -22.08 -12.67
CA LEU A 434 -19.86 -21.58 -14.01
C LEU A 434 -19.87 -22.76 -14.97
N THR A 435 -20.94 -22.87 -15.77
CA THR A 435 -21.17 -24.07 -16.59
C THR A 435 -20.71 -23.89 -18.03
N SER A 436 -20.47 -22.65 -18.48
CA SER A 436 -20.10 -22.35 -19.87
C SER A 436 -19.36 -21.01 -20.01
N GLU A 437 -18.62 -20.89 -21.12
CA GLU A 437 -18.00 -19.63 -21.55
C GLU A 437 -19.03 -18.52 -21.82
N ASP A 438 -20.22 -18.86 -22.34
CA ASP A 438 -21.31 -17.91 -22.59
C ASP A 438 -21.94 -17.38 -21.29
N GLU A 439 -21.98 -18.19 -20.24
CA GLU A 439 -22.37 -17.73 -18.91
C GLU A 439 -21.35 -16.72 -18.38
N LEU A 440 -20.04 -17.00 -18.48
CA LEU A 440 -18.99 -16.07 -18.08
C LEU A 440 -19.03 -14.77 -18.90
N LEU A 441 -19.17 -14.86 -20.22
CA LEU A 441 -19.26 -13.68 -21.10
C LEU A 441 -20.43 -12.79 -20.69
N ARG A 442 -21.60 -13.37 -20.43
CA ARG A 442 -22.78 -12.61 -19.95
C ARG A 442 -22.51 -11.96 -18.60
N ILE A 443 -21.85 -12.64 -17.66
CA ILE A 443 -21.49 -12.06 -16.36
C ILE A 443 -20.52 -10.88 -16.51
N LEU A 444 -19.49 -11.04 -17.35
CA LEU A 444 -18.50 -10.00 -17.62
C LEU A 444 -19.12 -8.78 -18.31
N HIS A 445 -20.08 -9.00 -19.21
CA HIS A 445 -20.78 -7.94 -19.94
C HIS A 445 -21.85 -7.22 -19.10
N ASP A 446 -22.75 -7.98 -18.48
CA ASP A 446 -23.89 -7.43 -17.74
C ASP A 446 -23.54 -6.99 -16.32
N GLY A 447 -22.37 -7.40 -15.85
CA GLY A 447 -21.94 -7.27 -14.48
C GLY A 447 -22.40 -8.42 -13.59
N PRO A 448 -21.69 -8.63 -12.48
CA PRO A 448 -21.99 -9.72 -11.56
C PRO A 448 -23.29 -9.50 -10.78
N TYR A 449 -23.81 -8.28 -10.73
CA TYR A 449 -25.04 -7.97 -9.99
C TYR A 449 -26.26 -8.74 -10.49
N LYS A 450 -26.51 -8.76 -11.80
CA LYS A 450 -27.64 -9.53 -12.34
C LYS A 450 -27.51 -11.02 -12.02
N TRP A 451 -26.28 -11.51 -12.09
CA TRP A 451 -25.95 -12.89 -11.76
C TRP A 451 -26.22 -13.22 -10.28
N TRP A 452 -25.79 -12.37 -9.34
CA TRP A 452 -26.10 -12.56 -7.91
C TRP A 452 -27.59 -12.46 -7.59
N CYS A 453 -28.32 -11.53 -8.21
CA CYS A 453 -29.75 -11.38 -7.97
C CYS A 453 -30.55 -12.59 -8.46
N ASN A 454 -30.13 -13.21 -9.55
CA ASN A 454 -30.76 -14.44 -10.04
C ASN A 454 -30.44 -15.62 -9.12
N TRP A 455 -29.23 -15.68 -8.56
CA TRP A 455 -28.86 -16.72 -7.60
C TRP A 455 -29.79 -16.80 -6.38
N LYS A 456 -30.20 -15.64 -5.82
CA LYS A 456 -31.15 -15.59 -4.68
C LYS A 456 -32.57 -16.03 -4.99
N LYS A 457 -32.96 -16.13 -6.26
CA LYS A 457 -34.32 -16.54 -6.64
C LYS A 457 -34.44 -18.05 -6.84
N ASP A 458 -33.32 -18.72 -7.12
CA ASP A 458 -33.27 -20.13 -7.52
C ASP A 458 -32.80 -21.06 -6.39
N GLY A 459 -32.35 -20.51 -5.25
CA GLY A 459 -31.98 -21.25 -4.02
C GLY A 459 -32.77 -20.72 -2.84
#